data_AF-B9WDQ5-F1
#
_entry.id   AF-B9WDQ5-F1
#
_cell.length_a   1.000
_cell.length_b   1.000
_cell.length_c   1.000
_cell.angle_alpha   90.00
_cell.angle_beta   90.00
_cell.angle_gamma   90.00
#
_symmetry.space_group_name_H-M   'P 1'
#
loop_
_entity.id
_entity.type
_entity.pdbx_description
1 polymer ?
#
loop_
_entity_poly.entity_id
_entity_poly.type
_entity_poly.pdbx_seq_one_letter_code
_entity_poly.pdbx_strand_id
1 'polypeptide(L)'
;MITNQEFNDSIEEFISIILENLKLKGTDFGFSVGNHYVNKWATNKMYSFISVSVKRLRIDFTISFDDLYNVPLFNMRLYDNDTFLTSPMTQNTLAVGLSAVDLQNHHLFHQPWLQVHPCETSQTIDDHLKNFPVCKYNSGIQYLCCWFGLYGLPCIFPQFSVRPNIY
;
A
#
# COMPACT_ATOMS: atom_id res chain seq x y z
N MET A 1 -14.20 7.33 7.10
CA MET A 1 -12.99 7.15 7.94
C MET A 1 -13.02 5.77 8.60
N ILE A 2 -11.85 5.14 8.82
CA ILE A 2 -11.69 3.85 9.53
C ILE A 2 -10.91 4.07 10.84
N THR A 3 -11.23 3.34 11.89
CA THR A 3 -10.50 3.36 13.18
C THR A 3 -9.30 2.41 13.16
N ASN A 4 -8.34 2.62 14.07
CA ASN A 4 -7.20 1.70 14.25
C ASN A 4 -7.65 0.27 14.59
N GLN A 5 -8.76 0.12 15.34
CA GLN A 5 -9.30 -1.20 15.66
C GLN A 5 -9.86 -1.89 14.42
N GLU A 6 -10.69 -1.19 13.63
CA GLU A 6 -11.21 -1.71 12.36
C GLU A 6 -10.07 -2.03 11.35
N PHE A 7 -9.00 -1.22 11.34
CA PHE A 7 -7.78 -1.53 10.58
C PHE A 7 -7.16 -2.84 11.05
N ASN A 8 -6.90 -2.99 12.36
CA ASN A 8 -6.28 -4.19 12.92
C ASN A 8 -7.12 -5.45 12.65
N ASP A 9 -8.44 -5.33 12.76
CA ASP A 9 -9.36 -6.45 12.53
C ASP A 9 -9.45 -6.83 11.04
N SER A 10 -9.09 -5.92 10.13
CA SER A 10 -9.24 -6.11 8.68
C SER A 10 -7.93 -6.40 7.94
N ILE A 11 -6.77 -6.04 8.50
CA ILE A 11 -5.50 -6.00 7.76
C ILE A 11 -5.10 -7.37 7.21
N GLU A 12 -5.33 -8.46 7.94
CA GLU A 12 -4.91 -9.81 7.51
C GLU A 12 -5.71 -10.31 6.30
N GLU A 13 -7.04 -10.19 6.34
CA GLU A 13 -7.90 -10.54 5.22
C GLU A 13 -7.66 -9.60 4.02
N PHE A 14 -7.51 -8.30 4.28
CA PHE A 14 -7.19 -7.32 3.24
C PHE A 14 -5.90 -7.68 2.50
N ILE A 15 -4.82 -8.03 3.21
CA ILE A 15 -3.55 -8.42 2.56
C ILE A 15 -3.72 -9.66 1.71
N SER A 16 -4.50 -10.65 2.17
CA SER A 16 -4.82 -11.84 1.39
C SER A 16 -5.52 -11.48 0.07
N ILE A 17 -6.52 -10.59 0.13
CA ILE A 17 -7.22 -10.06 -1.04
C ILE A 17 -6.25 -9.34 -1.99
N ILE A 18 -5.36 -8.50 -1.46
CA ILE A 18 -4.38 -7.78 -2.30
C ILE A 18 -3.47 -8.78 -3.02
N LEU A 19 -2.91 -9.76 -2.32
CA LEU A 19 -1.98 -10.72 -2.91
C LEU A 19 -2.64 -11.58 -4.00
N GLU A 20 -3.89 -11.98 -3.82
CA GLU A 20 -4.64 -12.75 -4.83
C GLU A 20 -5.00 -11.93 -6.08
N ASN A 21 -5.12 -10.60 -5.94
CA ASN A 21 -5.70 -9.75 -6.98
C ASN A 21 -4.71 -8.72 -7.57
N LEU A 22 -3.50 -8.63 -7.04
CA LEU A 22 -2.44 -7.76 -7.56
C LEU A 22 -1.92 -8.29 -8.90
N LYS A 23 -1.91 -7.41 -9.89
CA LYS A 23 -1.48 -7.73 -11.26
C LYS A 23 -0.58 -6.61 -11.79
N LEU A 24 0.44 -7.01 -12.54
CA LEU A 24 1.25 -6.09 -13.34
C LEU A 24 0.74 -6.10 -14.78
N LYS A 25 0.47 -4.93 -15.36
CA LYS A 25 -0.12 -4.74 -16.68
C LYS A 25 0.77 -3.90 -17.59
N GLY A 26 0.63 -4.12 -18.90
CA GLY A 26 1.34 -3.33 -19.91
C GLY A 26 2.85 -3.61 -19.94
N THR A 27 3.26 -4.81 -19.52
CA THR A 27 4.66 -5.26 -19.47
C THR A 27 4.78 -6.66 -20.04
N ASP A 28 5.91 -6.96 -20.67
CA ASP A 28 6.25 -8.31 -21.16
C ASP A 28 6.81 -9.22 -20.06
N PHE A 29 6.90 -8.71 -18.83
CA PHE A 29 7.43 -9.38 -17.65
C PHE A 29 6.40 -9.36 -16.53
N GLY A 30 6.49 -10.35 -15.64
CA GLY A 30 5.70 -10.43 -14.42
C GLY A 30 6.40 -9.82 -13.21
N PHE A 31 5.79 -10.03 -12.04
CA PHE A 31 6.38 -9.77 -10.74
C PHE A 31 6.33 -11.04 -9.89
N SER A 32 7.11 -11.09 -8.82
CA SER A 32 7.01 -12.11 -7.79
C SER A 32 6.87 -11.46 -6.41
N VAL A 33 6.16 -12.14 -5.51
CA VAL A 33 6.11 -11.78 -4.09
C VAL A 33 7.14 -12.65 -3.38
N GLY A 34 8.18 -12.02 -2.84
CA GLY A 34 9.27 -12.75 -2.19
C GLY A 34 8.98 -13.09 -0.73
N ASN A 35 8.43 -12.13 0.01
CA ASN A 35 8.07 -12.30 1.42
C ASN A 35 6.86 -11.42 1.73
N HIS A 36 5.97 -11.90 2.59
CA HIS A 36 4.90 -11.09 3.15
C HIS A 36 4.54 -11.59 4.55
N TYR A 37 4.13 -10.69 5.43
CA TYR A 37 3.59 -11.04 6.74
C TYR A 37 2.75 -9.89 7.29
N VAL A 38 1.92 -10.23 8.28
CA VAL A 38 1.23 -9.28 9.13
C VAL A 38 1.76 -9.49 10.55
N ASN A 39 2.14 -8.41 11.22
CA ASN A 39 2.74 -8.51 12.55
C ASN A 39 2.18 -7.46 13.52
N LYS A 40 2.22 -7.80 14.81
CA LYS A 40 1.94 -6.88 15.90
C LYS A 40 3.22 -6.12 16.24
N TRP A 41 3.15 -4.80 16.23
CA TRP A 41 4.26 -3.91 16.61
C TRP A 41 4.22 -3.54 18.09
N ALA A 42 3.02 -3.23 18.60
CA ALA A 42 2.75 -2.90 20.00
C ALA A 42 1.37 -3.47 20.40
N THR A 43 0.96 -3.29 21.67
CA THR A 43 -0.28 -3.88 22.23
C THR A 43 -1.54 -3.63 21.38
N ASN A 44 -1.60 -2.51 20.65
CA ASN A 44 -2.75 -2.10 19.85
C ASN A 44 -2.38 -1.75 18.38
N LYS A 45 -1.20 -2.15 17.90
CA LYS A 45 -0.73 -1.76 16.56
C LYS A 45 -0.34 -2.96 15.72
N MET A 46 -0.94 -3.04 14.53
CA MET A 46 -0.54 -3.98 13.49
C MET A 46 0.06 -3.26 12.29
N TYR A 47 0.90 -3.97 11.57
CA TYR A 47 1.33 -3.57 10.23
C TYR A 47 1.49 -4.80 9.35
N SER A 48 1.41 -4.60 8.04
CA SER A 48 1.82 -5.58 7.06
C SER A 48 3.13 -5.19 6.41
N PHE A 49 3.93 -6.18 6.05
CA PHE A 49 5.09 -6.05 5.18
C PHE A 49 4.89 -6.94 3.95
N ILE A 50 5.24 -6.42 2.77
CA ILE A 50 5.26 -7.16 1.51
C ILE A 50 6.51 -6.76 0.72
N SER A 51 7.22 -7.76 0.19
CA SER A 51 8.35 -7.60 -0.73
C SER A 51 7.96 -8.09 -2.11
N VAL A 52 8.02 -7.20 -3.10
CA VAL A 52 7.71 -7.46 -4.51
C VAL A 52 8.96 -7.26 -5.36
N SER A 53 9.25 -8.21 -6.25
CA SER A 53 10.35 -8.13 -7.19
C SER A 53 9.85 -8.05 -8.63
N VAL A 54 10.41 -7.11 -9.39
CA VAL A 54 10.14 -6.88 -10.82
C VAL A 54 11.48 -6.72 -11.53
N LYS A 55 11.91 -7.75 -12.29
CA LYS A 55 13.27 -7.81 -12.84
C LYS A 55 14.32 -7.57 -11.75
N ARG A 56 15.04 -6.44 -11.83
CA ARG A 56 16.10 -6.01 -10.91
C ARG A 56 15.60 -5.07 -9.80
N LEU A 57 14.35 -4.62 -9.89
CA LEU A 57 13.73 -3.73 -8.92
C LEU A 57 13.09 -4.57 -7.80
N ARG A 58 13.51 -4.36 -6.56
CA ARG A 58 12.80 -4.83 -5.36
C ARG A 58 12.07 -3.66 -4.72
N ILE A 59 10.80 -3.89 -4.39
CA ILE A 59 9.91 -2.96 -3.73
C ILE A 59 9.50 -3.61 -2.41
N ASP A 60 10.05 -3.13 -1.32
CA ASP A 60 9.66 -3.53 0.01
C ASP A 60 8.70 -2.47 0.55
N PHE A 61 7.47 -2.82 0.89
CA PHE A 61 6.51 -1.86 1.40
C PHE A 61 5.79 -2.35 2.64
N THR A 62 5.34 -1.39 3.44
CA THR A 62 4.54 -1.61 4.64
C THR A 62 3.22 -0.86 4.55
N ILE A 63 2.22 -1.47 5.18
CA ILE A 63 0.91 -0.88 5.40
C ILE A 63 0.66 -0.86 6.91
N SER A 64 0.49 0.33 7.47
CA SER A 64 0.32 0.57 8.91
C SER A 64 -0.73 1.64 9.14
N PHE A 65 -1.17 1.83 10.39
CA PHE A 65 -2.18 2.85 10.72
C PHE A 65 -1.56 4.03 11.48
N ASP A 66 -1.79 5.25 10.99
CA ASP A 66 -1.34 6.49 11.60
C ASP A 66 -2.42 7.11 12.48
N ASP A 67 -2.12 7.29 13.77
CA ASP A 67 -3.06 7.82 14.76
C ASP A 67 -3.25 9.33 14.67
N LEU A 68 -2.31 10.06 14.06
CA LEU A 68 -2.42 11.51 13.93
C LEU A 68 -3.44 11.86 12.86
N TYR A 69 -3.36 11.20 11.70
CA TYR A 69 -4.27 11.42 10.58
C TYR A 69 -5.49 10.48 10.59
N ASN A 70 -5.50 9.44 11.43
CA ASN A 70 -6.52 8.39 11.48
C ASN A 70 -6.74 7.70 10.12
N VAL A 71 -5.64 7.37 9.45
CA VAL A 71 -5.67 6.71 8.13
C VAL A 71 -4.56 5.66 8.01
N PRO A 72 -4.68 4.69 7.09
CA PRO A 72 -3.57 3.82 6.74
C PRO A 72 -2.47 4.60 5.99
N LEU A 73 -1.22 4.20 6.21
CA LEU A 73 -0.04 4.71 5.52
C LEU A 73 0.59 3.64 4.65
N PHE A 74 1.05 4.07 3.48
CA PHE A 74 1.88 3.29 2.59
C PHE A 74 3.31 3.85 2.66
N ASN A 75 4.23 3.01 3.12
CA ASN A 75 5.66 3.32 3.13
C ASN A 75 6.38 2.29 2.27
N MET A 76 7.37 2.71 1.49
CA MET A 76 8.17 1.79 0.69
C MET A 76 9.67 2.07 0.75
N ARG A 77 10.44 1.04 0.45
CA ARG A 77 11.85 1.10 0.10
C ARG A 77 12.02 0.48 -1.27
N LEU A 78 12.79 1.17 -2.10
CA LEU A 78 13.08 0.74 -3.45
C LEU A 78 14.54 0.34 -3.55
N TYR A 79 14.82 -0.74 -4.24
CA TYR A 79 16.17 -1.22 -4.50
C TYR A 79 16.31 -1.58 -5.96
N ASP A 80 17.29 -1.02 -6.66
CA ASP A 80 17.68 -1.44 -8.01
C ASP A 80 19.02 -2.19 -7.92
N ASN A 81 19.03 -3.49 -8.22
CA ASN A 81 20.18 -4.38 -7.98
C ASN A 81 20.74 -4.22 -6.55
N ASP A 82 19.86 -4.34 -5.55
CA ASP A 82 20.15 -4.20 -4.11
C ASP A 82 20.67 -2.81 -3.66
N THR A 83 20.74 -1.83 -4.57
CA THR A 83 21.08 -0.45 -4.23
C THR A 83 19.82 0.32 -3.85
N PHE A 84 19.77 0.81 -2.61
CA PHE A 84 18.64 1.60 -2.12
C PHE A 84 18.47 2.89 -2.94
N LEU A 85 17.23 3.19 -3.29
CA LEU A 85 16.83 4.39 -4.03
C LEU A 85 16.05 5.34 -3.13
N THR A 86 16.46 6.61 -3.14
CA THR A 86 15.82 7.70 -2.39
C THR A 86 14.68 8.37 -3.16
N SER A 87 14.37 7.91 -4.38
CA SER A 87 13.25 8.42 -5.17
C SER A 87 12.75 7.33 -6.13
N PRO A 88 11.44 7.23 -6.40
CA PRO A 88 10.92 6.33 -7.42
C PRO A 88 11.36 6.69 -8.84
N MET A 89 11.73 7.96 -9.08
CA MET A 89 12.13 8.46 -10.39
C MET A 89 13.52 7.98 -10.83
N THR A 90 14.31 7.40 -9.92
CA THR A 90 15.69 6.97 -10.24
C THR A 90 15.79 5.54 -10.78
N GLN A 91 14.71 4.76 -10.73
CA GLN A 91 14.67 3.43 -11.36
C GLN A 91 14.14 3.52 -12.81
N ASN A 92 14.52 2.55 -13.65
CA ASN A 92 14.17 2.50 -15.08
C ASN A 92 13.31 1.27 -15.46
N THR A 93 12.74 0.59 -14.47
CA THR A 93 12.00 -0.68 -14.66
C THR A 93 10.49 -0.46 -14.80
N LEU A 94 9.93 0.44 -14.01
CA LEU A 94 8.51 0.78 -13.96
C LEU A 94 8.31 2.26 -14.28
N ALA A 95 7.19 2.58 -14.91
CA ALA A 95 6.70 3.94 -15.02
C ALA A 95 6.27 4.45 -13.63
N VAL A 96 6.59 5.71 -13.32
CA VAL A 96 6.24 6.35 -12.06
C VAL A 96 5.04 7.26 -12.28
N GLY A 97 4.07 7.18 -11.38
CA GLY A 97 2.89 8.04 -11.35
C GLY A 97 3.22 9.48 -10.93
N LEU A 98 2.18 10.30 -10.82
CA LEU A 98 2.31 11.72 -10.44
C LEU A 98 2.32 11.96 -8.93
N SER A 99 2.22 10.91 -8.14
CA SER A 99 2.04 11.00 -6.70
C SER A 99 3.30 11.52 -6.02
N ALA A 100 3.11 12.53 -5.17
CA ALA A 100 4.19 13.05 -4.34
C ALA A 100 4.62 11.99 -3.32
N VAL A 101 5.89 11.57 -3.43
CA VAL A 101 6.50 10.59 -2.55
C VAL A 101 7.77 11.22 -1.98
N ASP A 102 7.81 11.38 -0.66
CA ASP A 102 8.92 11.99 0.05
C ASP A 102 9.66 10.97 0.92
N LEU A 103 10.96 11.18 1.11
CA LEU A 103 11.75 10.39 2.05
C LEU A 103 11.49 10.89 3.47
N GLN A 104 10.81 10.07 4.27
CA GLN A 104 10.44 10.37 5.65
C GLN A 104 10.89 9.25 6.58
N ASN A 105 10.97 9.52 7.88
CA ASN A 105 11.17 8.44 8.83
C ASN A 105 9.85 7.69 9.04
N HIS A 106 9.85 6.38 8.80
CA HIS A 106 8.71 5.52 9.02
C HIS A 106 8.23 5.62 10.47
N HIS A 107 6.94 5.91 10.68
CA HIS A 107 6.40 6.24 11.99
C HIS A 107 6.56 5.14 13.07
N LEU A 108 6.65 3.87 12.68
CA LEU A 108 6.91 2.74 13.59
C LEU A 108 8.41 2.42 13.78
N PHE A 109 9.20 2.45 12.70
CA PHE A 109 10.58 1.94 12.72
C PHE A 109 11.63 3.04 12.93
N HIS A 110 11.25 4.32 12.79
CA HIS A 110 12.13 5.48 12.90
C HIS A 110 13.35 5.42 11.96
N GLN A 111 13.17 4.85 10.78
CA GLN A 111 14.18 4.78 9.71
C GLN A 111 13.65 5.42 8.42
N PRO A 112 14.52 5.80 7.47
CA PRO A 112 14.08 6.38 6.21
C PRO A 112 13.29 5.41 5.32
N TRP A 113 12.13 5.85 4.86
CA TRP A 113 11.22 5.18 3.93
C TRP A 113 10.58 6.24 3.01
N LEU A 114 10.31 5.85 1.77
CA LEU A 114 9.53 6.66 0.83
C LEU A 114 8.06 6.57 1.23
N GLN A 115 7.42 7.71 1.48
CA GLN A 115 6.05 7.78 1.99
C GLN A 115 5.17 8.61 1.06
N VAL A 116 3.96 8.11 0.78
CA VAL A 116 2.89 8.91 0.19
C VAL A 116 2.27 9.76 1.29
N HIS A 117 2.23 11.09 1.12
CA HIS A 117 1.74 11.98 2.18
C HIS A 117 0.22 11.79 2.42
N PRO A 118 -0.24 11.64 3.69
CA PRO A 118 -1.63 11.26 4.00
C PRO A 118 -2.64 12.41 4.11
N CYS A 119 -2.25 13.67 3.87
CA CYS A 119 -3.06 14.85 4.25
C CYS A 119 -4.46 14.92 3.62
N GLU A 120 -4.67 14.33 2.44
CA GLU A 120 -5.96 14.35 1.74
C GLU A 120 -6.72 13.03 1.84
N THR A 121 -6.12 12.01 2.46
CA THR A 121 -6.61 10.63 2.41
C THR A 121 -8.03 10.47 2.93
N SER A 122 -8.37 11.03 4.09
CA SER A 122 -9.72 10.83 4.66
C SER A 122 -10.80 11.40 3.76
N GLN A 123 -10.63 12.64 3.28
CA GLN A 123 -11.62 13.31 2.44
C GLN A 123 -11.80 12.57 1.11
N THR A 124 -10.71 12.20 0.45
CA THR A 124 -10.76 11.51 -0.84
C THR A 124 -11.44 10.14 -0.73
N ILE A 125 -11.16 9.36 0.32
CA ILE A 125 -11.77 8.04 0.50
C ILE A 125 -13.25 8.15 0.83
N ASP A 126 -13.63 9.07 1.71
CA ASP A 126 -15.04 9.28 2.04
C ASP A 126 -15.84 9.68 0.78
N ASP A 127 -15.27 10.52 -0.08
CA ASP A 127 -15.91 10.89 -1.36
C ASP A 127 -16.08 9.71 -2.32
N HIS A 128 -15.09 8.80 -2.40
CA HIS A 128 -15.20 7.61 -3.23
C HIS A 128 -16.21 6.59 -2.68
N LEU A 129 -16.34 6.47 -1.36
CA LEU A 129 -17.21 5.48 -0.73
C LEU A 129 -18.66 5.93 -0.59
N LYS A 130 -18.97 7.24 -0.69
CA LYS A 130 -20.34 7.81 -0.52
C LYS A 130 -21.45 7.10 -1.29
N ASN A 131 -21.16 6.60 -2.49
CA ASN A 131 -22.14 5.95 -3.37
C ASN A 131 -21.76 4.51 -3.73
N PHE A 132 -20.83 3.90 -3.00
CA PHE A 132 -20.39 2.55 -3.34
C PHE A 132 -21.46 1.52 -2.91
N PRO A 133 -21.78 0.52 -3.75
CA PRO A 133 -22.72 -0.51 -3.38
C PRO A 133 -22.23 -1.31 -2.17
N VAL A 134 -23.17 -1.89 -1.43
CA VAL A 134 -22.85 -2.91 -0.42
C VAL A 134 -22.10 -4.04 -1.12
N CYS A 135 -20.92 -4.36 -0.62
CA CYS A 135 -20.08 -5.45 -1.12
C CYS A 135 -20.10 -6.63 -0.13
N LYS A 136 -19.54 -7.78 -0.51
CA LYS A 136 -19.52 -8.97 0.38
C LYS A 136 -18.58 -8.83 1.58
N TYR A 137 -17.71 -7.82 1.58
CA TYR A 137 -16.72 -7.57 2.62
C TYR A 137 -17.23 -6.54 3.64
N ASN A 138 -16.63 -6.55 4.84
CA ASN A 138 -16.91 -5.55 5.86
C ASN A 138 -16.42 -4.15 5.42
N SER A 139 -16.89 -3.11 6.13
CA SER A 139 -16.54 -1.71 5.84
C SER A 139 -15.04 -1.43 5.91
N GLY A 140 -14.31 -2.10 6.81
CA GLY A 140 -12.86 -1.95 6.95
C GLY A 140 -12.11 -2.45 5.73
N ILE A 141 -12.42 -3.66 5.23
CA ILE A 141 -11.82 -4.22 4.02
C ILE A 141 -12.19 -3.38 2.79
N GLN A 142 -13.44 -2.94 2.69
CA GLN A 142 -13.88 -2.06 1.60
C GLN A 142 -13.09 -0.75 1.59
N TYR A 143 -12.92 -0.13 2.77
CA TYR A 143 -12.10 1.06 2.95
C TYR A 143 -10.66 0.81 2.53
N LEU A 144 -10.03 -0.26 3.01
CA LEU A 144 -8.63 -0.58 2.71
C LEU A 144 -8.40 -0.89 1.23
N CYS A 145 -9.33 -1.58 0.57
CA CYS A 145 -9.27 -1.83 -0.87
C CYS A 145 -9.33 -0.53 -1.68
N CYS A 146 -10.25 0.38 -1.32
CA CYS A 146 -10.35 1.70 -1.94
C CYS A 146 -9.07 2.51 -1.71
N TRP A 147 -8.61 2.54 -0.46
CA TRP A 147 -7.39 3.24 -0.05
C TRP A 147 -6.16 2.74 -0.81
N PHE A 148 -5.97 1.42 -0.93
CA PHE A 148 -4.81 0.87 -1.62
C PHE A 148 -4.80 1.20 -3.11
N GLY A 149 -5.98 1.27 -3.75
CA GLY A 149 -6.09 1.71 -5.14
C GLY A 149 -5.65 3.15 -5.36
N LEU A 150 -5.87 4.03 -4.38
CA LEU A 150 -5.62 5.48 -4.48
C LEU A 150 -4.29 5.92 -3.87
N TYR A 151 -3.78 5.22 -2.86
CA TYR A 151 -2.58 5.61 -2.10
C TYR A 151 -1.54 4.49 -1.97
N GLY A 152 -1.86 3.27 -2.44
CA GLY A 152 -0.96 2.13 -2.39
C GLY A 152 -0.04 2.02 -3.61
N LEU A 153 0.41 0.79 -3.89
CA LEU A 153 1.36 0.52 -4.97
C LEU A 153 0.92 1.03 -6.36
N PRO A 154 -0.36 0.88 -6.80
CA PRO A 154 -0.83 1.39 -8.09
C PRO A 154 -0.71 2.91 -8.26
N CYS A 155 -0.75 3.66 -7.15
CA CYS A 155 -0.65 5.12 -7.16
C CYS A 155 0.76 5.58 -7.57
N ILE A 156 1.79 4.87 -7.09
CA ILE A 156 3.19 5.18 -7.40
C ILE A 156 3.62 4.54 -8.71
N PHE A 157 3.15 3.33 -9.00
CA PHE A 157 3.50 2.56 -10.19
C PHE A 157 2.21 2.13 -10.93
N PRO A 158 1.71 2.93 -11.89
CA PRO A 158 0.42 2.71 -12.55
C PRO A 158 0.27 1.39 -13.32
N GLN A 159 1.38 0.69 -13.55
CA GLN A 159 1.39 -0.65 -14.14
C GLN A 159 0.85 -1.71 -13.17
N PHE A 160 0.97 -1.49 -11.85
CA PHE A 160 0.28 -2.32 -10.88
C PHE A 160 -1.20 -1.98 -10.85
N SER A 161 -2.02 -3.01 -10.72
CA SER A 161 -3.45 -2.85 -10.54
C SER A 161 -3.99 -3.94 -9.62
N VAL A 162 -5.00 -3.59 -8.84
CA VAL A 162 -5.75 -4.53 -8.02
C VAL A 162 -7.18 -4.53 -8.55
N ARG A 163 -7.72 -5.72 -8.82
CA ARG A 163 -9.13 -5.90 -9.19
C ARG A 163 -9.73 -6.99 -8.31
N PRO A 164 -9.99 -6.70 -7.03
CA PRO A 164 -10.56 -7.69 -6.14
C PRO A 164 -11.98 -8.00 -6.59
N ASN A 165 -12.34 -9.29 -6.61
CA ASN A 165 -13.70 -9.70 -6.87
C ASN A 165 -14.56 -9.43 -5.62
N ILE A 166 -15.06 -8.19 -5.50
CA ILE A 166 -15.77 -7.67 -4.31
C ILE A 166 -17.29 -7.80 -4.40
N TYR A 167 -17.83 -8.18 -5.56
CA TYR A 167 -19.26 -8.39 -5.81
C TYR A 167 -19.59 -9.88 -6.01
#